data_AF-A0A972S652-F1
#
_entry.id   AF-A0A972S652-F1
#
_cell.length_a   1.000
_cell.length_b   1.000
_cell.length_c   1.000
_cell.angle_alpha   90.00
_cell.angle_beta   90.00
_cell.angle_gamma   90.00
#
_symmetry.space_group_name_H-M   'P 1'
#
loop_
_entity.id
_entity.type
_entity.pdbx_description
1 polymer ?
#
loop_
_entity_poly.entity_id
_entity_poly.type
_entity_poly.pdbx_seq_one_letter_code
_entity_poly.pdbx_strand_id
1 'polypeptide(L)'
;MKREPANSEWLYADIQRSREILNNEDSQFARRVYLRALSAWYEITLSEIREETASLLIDKYELHGKLNLHEIMPLLDETAMLSGNGRLHLAPNRQPFISLVAYTLKTFARLIEYPNEVLSDTR
;
A
#
# COMPACT_ATOMS: atom_id res chain seq x y z
N MET A 1 -9.21 10.39 -20.74
CA MET A 1 -9.42 8.93 -20.83
C MET A 1 -10.26 8.54 -19.62
N LYS A 2 -11.54 8.16 -19.79
CA LYS A 2 -12.37 7.72 -18.67
C LYS A 2 -11.87 6.35 -18.23
N ARG A 3 -11.25 6.25 -17.05
CA ARG A 3 -10.88 4.97 -16.47
C ARG A 3 -12.15 4.30 -15.96
N GLU A 4 -12.38 3.06 -16.38
CA GLU A 4 -13.33 2.20 -15.69
C GLU A 4 -12.83 2.03 -14.25
N PRO A 5 -13.68 2.17 -13.22
CA PRO A 5 -13.27 1.83 -11.87
C PRO A 5 -12.84 0.36 -11.88
N ALA A 6 -11.62 0.07 -11.43
CA ALA A 6 -11.23 -1.30 -11.15
C ALA A 6 -12.21 -1.82 -10.10
N ASN A 7 -13.12 -2.71 -10.52
CA ASN A 7 -14.19 -3.15 -9.64
C ASN A 7 -13.60 -4.11 -8.60
N SER A 8 -12.90 -3.61 -7.58
CA SER A 8 -12.26 -4.40 -6.52
C SER A 8 -13.26 -5.13 -5.60
N GLU A 9 -14.56 -4.98 -5.87
CA GLU A 9 -15.66 -5.73 -5.26
C GLU A 9 -15.45 -7.25 -5.33
N TRP A 10 -14.86 -7.78 -6.42
CA TRP A 10 -14.60 -9.22 -6.52
C TRP A 10 -13.53 -9.70 -5.52
N LEU A 11 -12.52 -8.88 -5.23
CA LEU A 11 -11.50 -9.17 -4.21
C LEU A 11 -12.09 -9.11 -2.81
N TYR A 12 -12.96 -8.13 -2.57
CA TYR A 12 -13.68 -8.06 -1.31
C TYR A 12 -14.57 -9.29 -1.10
N ALA A 13 -15.25 -9.76 -2.16
CA ALA A 13 -16.02 -11.01 -2.12
C ALA A 13 -15.11 -12.23 -1.85
N ASP A 14 -13.91 -12.29 -2.44
CA ASP A 14 -12.93 -13.35 -2.17
C ASP A 14 -12.44 -13.34 -0.71
N ILE A 15 -12.27 -12.15 -0.11
CA ILE A 15 -11.98 -12.03 1.32
C ILE A 15 -13.13 -12.58 2.16
N GLN A 16 -14.38 -12.21 1.87
CA GLN A 16 -15.52 -12.70 2.64
C GLN A 16 -15.66 -14.22 2.52
N ARG A 17 -15.56 -14.76 1.30
CA ARG A 17 -15.62 -16.20 1.05
C ARG A 17 -14.50 -16.96 1.76
N SER A 18 -13.27 -16.46 1.70
CA SER A 18 -12.14 -17.10 2.39
C SER A 18 -12.24 -17.00 3.91
N ARG A 19 -12.84 -15.92 4.43
CA ARG A 19 -13.16 -15.77 5.86
C ARG A 19 -14.22 -16.77 6.32
N GLU A 20 -15.26 -17.00 5.51
CA GLU A 20 -16.27 -18.03 5.80
C GLU A 20 -15.63 -19.43 5.87
N ILE A 21 -14.76 -19.76 4.91
CA ILE A 21 -14.01 -21.03 4.92
C ILE A 21 -13.18 -21.14 6.20
N LEU A 22 -12.45 -20.08 6.58
CA LEU A 22 -11.62 -20.06 7.77
C LEU A 22 -12.44 -20.20 9.07
N ASN A 23 -13.63 -19.60 9.14
CA ASN A 23 -14.51 -19.70 10.29
C ASN A 23 -15.13 -21.10 10.43
N ASN A 24 -15.39 -21.78 9.31
CA ASN A 24 -15.93 -23.13 9.29
C ASN A 24 -14.85 -24.18 9.58
N GLU A 25 -13.64 -24.00 9.06
CA GLU A 25 -12.51 -24.90 9.23
C GLU A 25 -11.18 -24.15 9.32
N ASP A 26 -10.65 -24.04 10.54
CA ASP A 26 -9.37 -23.39 10.79
C ASP A 26 -8.19 -24.32 10.42
N SER A 27 -7.89 -24.41 9.13
CA SER A 27 -6.76 -25.15 8.58
C SER A 27 -5.63 -24.22 8.10
N GLN A 28 -4.41 -24.77 8.00
CA GLN A 28 -3.27 -24.04 7.41
C GLN A 28 -3.56 -23.60 5.97
N PHE A 29 -4.33 -24.38 5.22
CA PHE A 29 -4.78 -24.03 3.88
C PHE A 29 -5.73 -22.83 3.93
N ALA A 30 -6.77 -22.88 4.77
CA ALA A 30 -7.74 -21.79 4.91
C ALA A 30 -7.07 -20.46 5.32
N ARG A 31 -6.14 -20.51 6.28
CA ARG A 31 -5.35 -19.33 6.71
C ARG A 31 -4.56 -18.71 5.55
N ARG A 32 -3.88 -19.54 4.75
CA ARG A 32 -3.10 -19.06 3.59
C ARG A 32 -3.97 -18.46 2.50
N VAL A 33 -5.12 -19.05 2.23
CA VAL A 33 -6.08 -18.55 1.24
C VAL A 33 -6.61 -17.18 1.67
N TYR A 34 -7.04 -17.06 2.93
CA TYR A 34 -7.50 -15.79 3.49
C TYR A 34 -6.42 -14.71 3.45
N LEU A 35 -5.20 -15.02 3.89
CA LEU A 35 -4.08 -14.07 3.87
C LEU A 35 -3.74 -13.63 2.44
N ARG A 36 -3.75 -14.54 1.47
CA ARG A 36 -3.49 -14.18 0.06
C ARG A 36 -4.56 -13.24 -0.50
N ALA A 37 -5.84 -13.53 -0.25
CA ALA A 37 -6.94 -12.66 -0.68
C ALA A 37 -6.84 -11.27 -0.04
N LEU A 38 -6.53 -11.23 1.26
CA LEU A 38 -6.34 -9.99 2.00
C LEU A 38 -5.16 -9.17 1.47
N SER A 39 -3.99 -9.81 1.24
CA SER A 39 -2.81 -9.14 0.69
C SER A 39 -3.08 -8.56 -0.70
N ALA A 40 -3.71 -9.34 -1.59
CA ALA A 40 -4.05 -8.88 -2.95
C ALA A 40 -4.98 -7.65 -2.94
N TRP A 41 -5.99 -7.65 -2.06
CA TRP A 41 -6.89 -6.52 -1.90
C TRP A 41 -6.17 -5.26 -1.40
N TYR A 42 -5.27 -5.39 -0.43
CA TYR A 42 -4.46 -4.27 0.05
C TYR A 42 -3.52 -3.73 -1.04
N GLU A 43 -2.85 -4.59 -1.79
CA GLU A 43 -1.94 -4.17 -2.86
C GLU A 43 -2.67 -3.35 -3.94
N ILE A 44 -3.85 -3.81 -4.35
CA ILE A 44 -4.67 -3.10 -5.35
C ILE A 44 -5.16 -1.77 -4.79
N THR A 45 -5.71 -1.77 -3.56
CA THR A 45 -6.17 -0.55 -2.90
C THR A 45 -5.04 0.48 -2.76
N LEU A 46 -3.84 0.04 -2.35
CA LEU A 46 -2.68 0.92 -2.24
C LEU A 46 -2.20 1.44 -3.60
N SER A 47 -2.30 0.63 -4.66
CA SER A 47 -1.99 1.09 -6.02
C SER A 47 -2.96 2.17 -6.49
N GLU A 48 -4.26 2.00 -6.22
CA GLU A 48 -5.28 2.99 -6.55
C GLU A 48 -5.03 4.32 -5.80
N ILE A 49 -4.79 4.25 -4.49
CA ILE A 49 -4.49 5.44 -3.68
C ILE A 49 -3.20 6.12 -4.18
N ARG A 50 -2.18 5.34 -4.56
CA ARG A 50 -0.93 5.88 -5.13
C ARG A 50 -1.18 6.62 -6.42
N GLU A 51 -1.99 6.07 -7.32
CA GLU A 51 -2.32 6.73 -8.60
C GLU A 51 -3.10 8.03 -8.38
N GLU A 52 -4.05 8.03 -7.46
CA GLU A 52 -4.81 9.23 -7.09
C GLU A 52 -3.90 10.28 -6.45
N THR A 53 -3.02 9.87 -5.53
CA THR A 53 -2.00 10.71 -4.92
C THR A 53 -1.09 11.32 -5.98
N ALA A 54 -0.61 10.52 -6.94
CA ALA A 54 0.21 11.00 -8.03
C ALA A 54 -0.53 12.02 -8.89
N SER A 55 -1.82 11.80 -9.18
CA SER A 55 -2.66 12.73 -9.93
C SER A 55 -2.80 14.07 -9.21
N LEU A 56 -3.05 14.07 -7.89
CA LEU A 56 -3.17 15.29 -7.09
C LEU A 56 -1.84 16.05 -6.97
N LEU A 57 -0.71 15.34 -7.10
CA LEU A 57 0.62 15.96 -7.07
C LEU A 57 1.03 16.54 -8.43
N ILE A 58 0.34 16.23 -9.53
CA ILE A 58 0.60 16.88 -10.83
C ILE A 58 0.43 18.39 -10.71
N ASP A 59 -0.63 18.85 -10.04
CA ASP A 59 -0.87 20.27 -9.82
C ASP A 59 0.30 20.94 -9.05
N LYS A 60 0.85 20.25 -8.04
CA LYS A 60 2.05 20.72 -7.31
C LYS A 60 3.30 20.73 -8.20
N TYR A 61 3.45 19.74 -9.07
CA TYR A 61 4.55 19.69 -10.03
C TYR A 61 4.47 20.84 -11.04
N GLU A 62 3.29 21.16 -11.55
CA GLU A 62 3.08 22.29 -12.45
C GLU A 62 3.43 23.62 -11.79
N LEU A 63 3.15 23.77 -10.48
CA LEU A 63 3.45 24.99 -9.72
C LEU A 63 4.92 25.11 -9.28
N HIS A 64 5.57 24.02 -8.88
CA HIS A 64 6.89 24.06 -8.24
C HIS A 64 8.02 23.41 -9.05
N GLY A 65 7.71 22.76 -10.17
CA GLY A 65 8.67 22.12 -11.07
C GLY A 65 9.42 20.92 -10.50
N LYS A 66 9.00 20.37 -9.35
CA LYS A 66 9.67 19.25 -8.68
C LYS A 66 8.66 18.22 -8.18
N LEU A 67 8.95 16.95 -8.48
CA LEU A 67 8.21 15.80 -7.98
C LEU A 67 9.20 14.74 -7.47
N ASN A 68 9.17 14.47 -6.17
CA ASN A 68 10.01 13.45 -5.55
C ASN A 68 9.35 12.08 -5.72
N LEU A 69 9.54 11.44 -6.89
CA LEU A 69 8.91 10.15 -7.22
C LEU A 69 9.17 9.05 -6.17
N HIS A 70 10.32 9.08 -5.50
CA HIS A 70 10.68 8.14 -4.45
C HIS A 70 9.80 8.25 -3.19
N GLU A 71 9.11 9.38 -2.98
CA GLU A 71 8.16 9.54 -1.87
C GLU A 71 6.79 8.93 -2.20
N ILE A 72 6.49 8.72 -3.49
CA ILE A 72 5.21 8.20 -4.01
C ILE A 72 5.31 6.69 -4.27
N MET A 73 6.50 6.17 -4.51
CA MET A 73 6.74 4.73 -4.64
C MET A 73 6.91 4.12 -3.26
N PRO A 74 5.94 3.35 -2.75
CA PRO A 74 6.10 2.73 -1.45
C PRO A 74 7.20 1.67 -1.51
N LEU A 75 8.00 1.58 -0.45
CA LEU A 75 9.09 0.61 -0.26
C LEU A 75 8.53 -0.81 0.00
N LEU A 76 7.50 -1.25 -0.71
CA LEU A 76 6.81 -2.50 -0.39
C LEU A 76 7.65 -3.74 -0.71
N ASP A 77 8.45 -3.68 -1.78
CA ASP A 77 9.17 -4.87 -2.24
C ASP A 77 10.61 -4.93 -1.74
N GLU A 78 11.32 -3.81 -1.77
CA GLU A 78 12.76 -3.78 -1.53
C GLU A 78 13.18 -2.58 -0.68
N THR A 79 13.99 -2.85 0.33
CA THR A 79 14.70 -1.85 1.13
C THR A 79 16.15 -1.77 0.67
N ALA A 80 16.60 -0.58 0.28
CA ALA A 80 18.00 -0.34 -0.04
C ALA A 80 18.83 -0.32 1.25
N MET A 81 19.83 -1.19 1.34
CA MET A 81 20.81 -1.25 2.42
C MET A 81 22.20 -0.97 1.86
N LEU A 82 22.99 -0.16 2.56
CA LEU A 82 24.40 0.03 2.25
C LEU A 82 25.22 -1.07 2.94
N SER A 83 25.97 -1.87 2.18
CA SER A 83 26.93 -2.80 2.78
C SER A 83 28.19 -2.07 3.26
N GLY A 84 28.96 -2.69 4.16
CA GLY A 84 30.17 -2.09 4.74
C GLY A 84 31.29 -1.72 3.73
N ASN A 85 31.16 -2.15 2.47
CA ASN A 85 32.02 -1.79 1.35
C ASN A 85 31.43 -0.69 0.44
N GLY A 86 30.33 -0.05 0.85
CA GLY A 86 29.69 1.04 0.12
C GLY A 86 28.81 0.61 -1.06
N ARG A 87 28.56 -0.69 -1.26
CA ARG A 87 27.63 -1.16 -2.30
C ARG A 87 26.18 -1.07 -1.82
N LEU A 88 25.28 -0.71 -2.73
CA LEU A 88 23.84 -0.76 -2.50
C LEU A 88 23.35 -2.19 -2.70
N HIS A 89 22.66 -2.74 -1.71
CA HIS A 89 21.96 -4.02 -1.82
C HIS A 89 20.46 -3.80 -1.59
N LEU A 90 19.65 -4.33 -2.50
CA LEU A 90 18.20 -4.39 -2.35
C LEU A 90 17.87 -5.66 -1.59
N ALA A 91 17.28 -5.52 -0.40
CA ALA A 91 16.85 -6.62 0.43
C ALA A 91 15.32 -6.63 0.52
N PRO A 92 14.66 -7.81 0.53
CA PRO A 92 13.23 -7.90 0.75
C PRO A 92 12.84 -7.14 2.01
N ASN A 93 11.78 -6.34 1.93
CA ASN A 93 11.34 -5.59 3.10
C ASN A 93 10.90 -6.55 4.22
N ARG A 94 11.59 -6.51 5.36
CA ARG A 94 11.31 -7.35 6.53
C ARG A 94 10.41 -6.69 7.56
N GLN A 95 9.95 -5.46 7.31
CA GLN A 95 9.05 -4.75 8.21
C GLN A 95 7.69 -5.46 8.26
N PRO A 96 6.98 -5.41 9.40
CA PRO A 96 5.63 -5.92 9.50
C PRO A 96 4.71 -5.26 8.45
N PHE A 97 3.92 -6.07 7.75
CA PHE A 97 3.03 -5.61 6.68
C PHE A 97 2.14 -4.43 7.11
N ILE A 98 1.51 -4.51 8.29
CA ILE A 98 0.65 -3.46 8.83
C ILE A 98 1.41 -2.14 8.99
N SER A 99 2.65 -2.20 9.49
CA SER A 99 3.50 -1.02 9.67
C SER A 99 3.83 -0.37 8.32
N LEU A 100 4.07 -1.17 7.28
CA LEU A 100 4.33 -0.68 5.92
C LEU A 100 3.10 -0.05 5.28
N VAL A 101 1.93 -0.67 5.43
CA VAL A 101 0.66 -0.11 4.98
C VAL A 101 0.40 1.23 5.67
N ALA A 102 0.53 1.28 6.99
CA ALA A 102 0.34 2.51 7.77
C ALA A 102 1.32 3.62 7.36
N TYR A 103 2.61 3.29 7.19
CA TYR A 103 3.62 4.23 6.71
C TYR A 103 3.26 4.77 5.31
N THR A 104 2.85 3.89 4.40
CA THR A 104 2.48 4.25 3.03
C THR A 104 1.29 5.22 3.01
N LEU A 105 0.22 4.89 3.74
CA LEU A 105 -0.97 5.74 3.83
C LEU A 105 -0.65 7.11 4.44
N LYS A 106 0.13 7.17 5.53
CA LYS A 106 0.58 8.43 6.13
C LYS A 106 1.43 9.25 5.17
N THR A 107 2.30 8.59 4.40
CA THR A 107 3.15 9.26 3.41
C THR A 107 2.30 9.91 2.33
N PHE A 108 1.34 9.18 1.76
CA PHE A 108 0.41 9.71 0.75
C PHE A 108 -0.42 10.87 1.28
N ALA A 109 -1.00 10.71 2.47
CA ALA A 109 -1.79 11.76 3.11
C ALA A 109 -0.96 13.03 3.36
N ARG A 110 0.28 12.88 3.84
CA ARG A 110 1.21 14.01 4.02
C ARG A 110 1.54 14.70 2.69
N LEU A 111 1.77 13.94 1.61
CA LEU A 111 2.11 14.50 0.30
C LEU A 111 0.99 15.39 -0.26
N ILE A 112 -0.27 15.01 -0.03
CA ILE A 112 -1.45 15.77 -0.47
C ILE A 112 -1.93 16.79 0.57
N GLU A 113 -1.16 17.04 1.65
CA GLU A 113 -1.53 17.96 2.75
C GLU A 113 -2.89 17.62 3.40
N TYR A 114 -3.19 16.32 3.51
CA TYR A 114 -4.41 15.87 4.16
C TYR A 114 -4.41 16.26 5.65
N PRO A 115 -5.54 16.69 6.22
CA PRO A 115 -5.59 17.16 7.61
C PRO A 115 -5.03 16.16 8.63
N ASN A 116 -4.10 16.61 9.47
CA ASN A 116 -3.40 15.78 10.47
C ASN A 116 -4.34 15.16 11.52
N GLU A 117 -5.49 15.76 11.77
CA GLU A 117 -6.51 15.27 12.72
C GLU A 117 -7.03 13.87 12.37
N VAL A 118 -6.90 13.46 11.10
CA VAL A 118 -7.31 12.13 10.61
C VAL A 118 -6.16 11.11 10.66
N LEU A 119 -4.90 11.57 10.79
CA LEU A 119 -3.69 10.76 10.67
C LEU A 119 -3.00 10.43 12.01
N SER A 120 -3.51 10.98 13.12
CA SER A 120 -2.94 10.77 14.45
C SER A 120 -3.08 9.32 14.91
N ASP A 121 -1.97 8.72 15.36
CA ASP A 121 -1.92 7.37 15.97
C ASP A 121 -2.65 7.27 17.32
N THR A 122 -3.35 8.32 17.75
CA THR A 122 -4.14 8.34 18.99
C THR A 122 -5.35 7.42 18.85
N ARG A 123 -5.17 6.19 19.30
CA ARG A 123 -6.21 5.42 19.99
C ARG A 123 -6.13 5.70 21.48
#